data_AF-A0A250V8K2-F1
#
_entry.id   AF-A0A250V8K2-F1
#
_cell.length_a   1.000
_cell.length_b   1.000
_cell.length_c   1.000
_cell.angle_alpha   90.00
_cell.angle_beta   90.00
_cell.angle_gamma   90.00
#
_symmetry.space_group_name_H-M   'P 1'
#
loop_
_entity.id
_entity.type
_entity.pdbx_description
1 polymer ?
#
loop_
_entity_poly.entity_id
_entity_poly.type
_entity_poly.pdbx_seq_one_letter_code
_entity_poly.pdbx_strand_id
1 'polypeptide(L)'
;MLDVTVIEDAEAAAVSLDPIRARLLAELAAGPASAAMLAGKVGLPRQKVNYHLKALERHGLVELAGERRKGNVTERLMRATAASYVISPLALAAVQPDPDRFRDQLSARWLLAVGARLVRDVGALITGATKARKRLATYALDGEVTFASAADRAAFIEELTQGVGALIRKYHDGNAEGGRDHRIVVAVHPTLKPEAVAKLEATVNSDAKPEGTVTPEVTAKPEATVNSDAKPEGTVTPEVTAKPEVSVEAGAAETPEAALAVDSTPPGQD
;
A
#
# COMPACT_ATOMS: atom_id res chain seq x y z
N MET A 1 14.16 17.25 -8.60
CA MET A 1 13.81 16.43 -7.42
C MET A 1 12.39 16.77 -7.02
N LEU A 2 11.56 15.75 -6.88
CA LEU A 2 10.16 15.85 -6.43
C LEU A 2 10.09 15.87 -4.90
N ASP A 3 9.01 16.38 -4.32
CA ASP A 3 8.79 16.26 -2.87
C ASP A 3 8.43 14.81 -2.49
N VAL A 4 7.48 14.22 -3.22
CA VAL A 4 7.04 12.83 -3.06
C VAL A 4 6.92 12.18 -4.43
N THR A 5 7.36 10.93 -4.55
CA THR A 5 7.10 10.07 -5.71
C THR A 5 6.57 8.70 -5.29
N VAL A 6 5.92 8.01 -6.23
CA VAL A 6 5.35 6.69 -5.99
C VAL A 6 6.19 5.63 -6.70
N ILE A 7 6.49 4.54 -5.99
CA ILE A 7 7.11 3.34 -6.53
C ILE A 7 6.01 2.32 -6.78
N GLU A 8 5.71 2.09 -8.06
CA GLU A 8 4.67 1.15 -8.51
C GLU A 8 5.24 -0.23 -8.88
N ASP A 9 6.52 -0.27 -9.25
CA ASP A 9 7.22 -1.47 -9.69
C ASP A 9 7.72 -2.30 -8.50
N ALA A 10 7.50 -3.61 -8.55
CA ALA A 10 7.88 -4.54 -7.50
C ALA A 10 9.40 -4.64 -7.31
N GLU A 11 10.18 -4.61 -8.39
CA GLU A 11 11.64 -4.67 -8.30
C GLU A 11 12.21 -3.38 -7.70
N ALA A 12 11.73 -2.22 -8.14
CA ALA A 12 12.09 -0.93 -7.57
C ALA A 12 11.73 -0.85 -6.07
N ALA A 13 10.56 -1.37 -5.68
CA ALA A 13 10.16 -1.44 -4.27
C ALA A 13 11.13 -2.33 -3.47
N ALA A 14 11.39 -3.55 -3.92
CA ALA A 14 12.35 -4.46 -3.29
C ALA A 14 13.77 -3.85 -3.20
N VAL A 15 14.18 -3.08 -4.22
CA VAL A 15 15.43 -2.34 -4.20
C VAL A 15 15.38 -1.26 -3.11
N SER A 16 14.36 -0.41 -3.06
CA SER A 16 14.27 0.68 -2.08
C SER A 16 14.23 0.22 -0.61
N LEU A 17 13.72 -0.99 -0.34
CA LEU A 17 13.53 -1.52 1.01
C LEU A 17 14.81 -2.05 1.68
N ASP A 18 15.93 -2.11 0.96
CA ASP A 18 17.22 -2.42 1.57
C ASP A 18 17.67 -1.27 2.49
N PRO A 19 18.03 -1.54 3.76
CA PRO A 19 18.34 -0.49 4.73
C PRO A 19 19.46 0.45 4.30
N ILE A 20 20.49 -0.07 3.62
CA ILE A 20 21.60 0.74 3.11
C ILE A 20 21.12 1.62 1.97
N ARG A 21 20.33 1.08 1.04
CA ARG A 21 19.77 1.84 -0.09
C ARG A 21 18.81 2.92 0.38
N ALA A 22 17.95 2.64 1.37
CA ALA A 22 17.09 3.63 2.01
C ALA A 22 17.91 4.76 2.67
N ARG A 23 18.97 4.41 3.42
CA ARG A 23 19.88 5.41 4.02
C ARG A 23 20.59 6.25 2.95
N LEU A 24 21.04 5.65 1.86
CA LEU A 24 21.65 6.37 0.74
C LEU A 24 20.65 7.33 0.07
N LEU A 25 19.38 6.93 -0.11
CA LEU A 25 18.33 7.80 -0.63
C LEU A 25 18.10 9.01 0.30
N ALA A 26 18.03 8.79 1.61
CA ALA A 26 17.90 9.86 2.60
C ALA A 26 19.08 10.86 2.54
N GLU A 27 20.31 10.36 2.45
CA GLU A 27 21.50 11.21 2.31
C GLU A 27 21.50 12.02 1.00
N LEU A 28 21.00 11.42 -0.08
CA LEU A 28 20.94 12.02 -1.41
C LEU A 28 19.74 12.97 -1.59
N ALA A 29 18.72 12.85 -0.75
CA ALA A 29 17.61 13.81 -0.67
C ALA A 29 18.07 15.15 -0.06
N ALA A 30 19.04 15.13 0.87
CA ALA A 30 19.61 16.35 1.45
C ALA A 30 20.49 17.15 0.47
N GLY A 31 21.08 16.48 -0.55
CA GLY A 31 21.82 17.15 -1.61
C GLY A 31 22.72 16.21 -2.43
N PRO A 32 23.25 16.67 -3.58
CA PRO A 32 24.10 15.83 -4.43
C PRO A 32 25.38 15.36 -3.73
N ALA A 33 25.70 14.07 -3.86
CA ALA A 33 26.89 13.50 -3.26
C ALA A 33 27.54 12.44 -4.16
N SER A 34 28.87 12.33 -4.09
CA SER A 34 29.60 11.24 -4.75
C SER A 34 29.61 9.96 -3.89
N ALA A 35 29.88 8.82 -4.52
CA ALA A 35 30.05 7.56 -3.81
C ALA A 35 31.14 7.63 -2.72
N ALA A 36 32.17 8.45 -2.91
CA ALA A 36 33.23 8.65 -1.92
C ALA A 36 32.75 9.45 -0.71
N MET A 37 31.92 10.48 -0.93
CA MET A 37 31.30 11.25 0.16
C MET A 37 30.33 10.38 0.97
N LEU A 38 29.52 9.58 0.29
CA LEU A 38 28.52 8.70 0.91
C LEU A 38 29.16 7.56 1.71
N ALA A 39 30.29 7.00 1.24
CA ALA A 39 31.01 5.93 1.92
C ALA A 39 31.31 6.24 3.40
N GLY A 40 31.78 7.45 3.69
CA GLY A 40 32.04 7.88 5.07
C GLY A 40 30.77 8.02 5.90
N LYS A 41 29.67 8.48 5.28
CA LYS A 41 28.39 8.68 5.97
C LYS A 41 27.66 7.38 6.32
N VAL A 42 27.77 6.37 5.45
CA VAL A 42 27.09 5.07 5.65
C VAL A 42 28.01 3.97 6.18
N GLY A 43 29.30 4.27 6.41
CA GLY A 43 30.25 3.31 6.97
C GLY A 43 30.58 2.14 6.05
N LEU A 44 30.50 2.31 4.72
CA LEU A 44 30.74 1.25 3.74
C LEU A 44 31.89 1.58 2.79
N PRO A 45 32.63 0.56 2.29
CA PRO A 45 33.61 0.76 1.23
C PRO A 45 32.98 1.37 -0.02
N ARG A 46 33.71 2.29 -0.68
CA ARG A 46 33.26 2.99 -1.90
C ARG A 46 32.74 2.04 -2.98
N GLN A 47 33.33 0.86 -3.15
CA GLN A 47 32.87 -0.12 -4.15
C GLN A 47 31.46 -0.64 -3.85
N LYS A 48 31.14 -0.93 -2.58
CA LYS A 48 29.79 -1.34 -2.15
C LYS A 48 28.79 -0.21 -2.35
N VAL A 49 29.15 1.03 -2.00
CA VAL A 49 28.30 2.19 -2.26
C VAL A 49 28.00 2.35 -3.76
N ASN A 50 29.01 2.20 -4.63
CA ASN A 50 28.78 2.24 -6.08
C ASN A 50 27.83 1.14 -6.56
N TYR A 51 27.91 -0.06 -5.99
CA TYR A 51 26.96 -1.14 -6.29
C TYR A 51 25.51 -0.72 -5.94
N HIS A 52 25.29 -0.19 -4.74
CA HIS A 52 23.98 0.28 -4.31
C HIS A 52 23.47 1.46 -5.16
N LEU A 53 24.33 2.44 -5.47
CA LEU A 53 23.96 3.57 -6.34
C LEU A 53 23.58 3.12 -7.74
N LYS A 54 24.30 2.15 -8.33
CA LYS A 54 23.94 1.58 -9.63
C LYS A 54 22.59 0.85 -9.60
N ALA A 55 22.30 0.13 -8.51
CA ALA A 55 21.01 -0.52 -8.34
C ALA A 55 19.88 0.52 -8.26
N LEU A 56 20.04 1.55 -7.43
CA LEU A 56 19.08 2.66 -7.33
C LEU A 56 18.91 3.42 -8.65
N GLU A 57 20.01 3.68 -9.37
CA GLU A 57 20.02 4.40 -10.65
C GLU A 57 19.26 3.61 -11.72
N ARG A 58 19.42 2.28 -11.75
CA ARG A 58 18.70 1.39 -12.69
C ARG A 58 17.18 1.50 -12.56
N HIS A 59 16.67 1.69 -11.34
CA HIS A 59 15.24 1.85 -11.08
C HIS A 59 14.80 3.33 -11.02
N GLY A 60 15.66 4.27 -11.42
CA GLY A 60 15.31 5.70 -11.46
C GLY A 60 15.08 6.35 -10.10
N LEU A 61 15.60 5.76 -9.02
CA LEU A 61 15.50 6.31 -7.67
C LEU A 61 16.62 7.33 -7.38
N VAL A 62 17.71 7.27 -8.16
CA VAL A 62 18.78 8.27 -8.16
C VAL A 62 19.16 8.63 -9.60
N GLU A 63 19.64 9.85 -9.78
CA GLU A 63 20.08 10.39 -11.07
C GLU A 63 21.42 11.13 -10.93
N LEU A 64 22.12 11.31 -12.06
CA LEU A 64 23.34 12.09 -12.12
C LEU A 64 23.01 13.59 -12.04
N ALA A 65 23.44 14.24 -10.98
CA ALA A 65 23.28 15.68 -10.78
C ALA A 65 24.46 16.51 -11.32
N GLY A 66 25.56 15.86 -11.67
CA GLY A 66 26.72 16.48 -12.29
C GLY A 66 28.01 15.71 -12.06
N GLU A 67 29.11 16.29 -12.51
CA GLU A 67 30.45 15.74 -12.31
C GLU A 67 31.33 16.76 -11.59
N ARG A 68 32.21 16.27 -10.73
CA ARG A 68 33.16 17.09 -9.98
C ARG A 68 34.57 16.53 -10.14
N ARG A 69 35.52 17.38 -10.50
CA ARG A 69 36.93 17.00 -10.49
C ARG A 69 37.52 17.15 -9.10
N LYS A 70 38.17 16.08 -8.60
CA LYS A 70 38.90 16.05 -7.33
C LYS A 70 40.28 15.46 -7.59
N GLY A 71 41.29 16.33 -7.69
CA GLY A 71 42.61 15.96 -8.18
C GLY A 71 42.55 15.50 -9.63
N ASN A 72 43.10 14.31 -9.92
CA ASN A 72 43.07 13.71 -11.25
C ASN A 72 41.85 12.82 -11.53
N VAL A 73 40.91 12.72 -10.59
CA VAL A 73 39.71 11.86 -10.70
C VAL A 73 38.46 12.71 -10.88
N THR A 74 37.61 12.31 -11.83
CA THR A 74 36.25 12.85 -11.97
C THR A 74 35.29 12.00 -11.14
N GLU A 75 34.60 12.63 -10.20
CA GLU A 75 33.57 12.03 -9.36
C GLU A 75 32.17 12.34 -9.93
N ARG A 76 31.33 11.31 -10.06
CA ARG A 76 29.90 11.47 -10.36
C ARG A 76 29.16 11.90 -9.10
N LEU A 77 28.45 13.03 -9.16
CA LEU A 77 27.56 13.49 -8.10
C LEU A 77 26.15 12.96 -8.39
N MET A 78 25.65 12.09 -7.54
CA MET A 78 24.30 11.53 -7.65
C MET A 78 23.33 12.37 -6.80
N ARG A 79 22.04 12.33 -7.11
CA ARG A 79 20.95 12.89 -6.31
C ARG A 79 19.75 11.93 -6.32
N ALA A 80 18.96 11.91 -5.26
CA ALA A 80 17.67 11.24 -5.23
C ALA A 80 16.67 11.91 -6.18
N THR A 81 15.79 11.14 -6.82
CA THR A 81 14.79 11.71 -7.73
C THR A 81 13.62 12.35 -6.99
N ALA A 82 13.35 11.92 -5.76
CA ALA A 82 12.42 12.54 -4.81
C ALA A 82 13.01 12.65 -3.40
N ALA A 83 12.45 13.57 -2.60
CA ALA A 83 12.76 13.68 -1.18
C ALA A 83 12.15 12.53 -0.36
N SER A 84 10.95 12.09 -0.75
CA SER A 84 10.23 11.00 -0.10
C SER A 84 9.61 10.04 -1.13
N TYR A 85 9.46 8.77 -0.75
CA TYR A 85 8.93 7.71 -1.61
C TYR A 85 7.75 7.01 -0.92
N VAL A 86 6.70 6.75 -1.70
CA VAL A 86 5.56 5.92 -1.28
C VAL A 86 5.55 4.65 -2.11
N ILE A 87 5.52 3.49 -1.48
CA ILE A 87 5.35 2.21 -2.20
C ILE A 87 3.86 2.02 -2.46
N SER A 88 3.48 1.96 -3.73
CA SER A 88 2.10 1.69 -4.13
C SER A 88 1.74 0.23 -3.82
N PRO A 89 0.48 -0.07 -3.45
CA PRO A 89 -0.02 -1.44 -3.38
C PRO A 89 0.14 -2.23 -4.70
N LEU A 90 0.32 -1.55 -5.84
CA LEU A 90 0.63 -2.19 -7.13
C LEU A 90 1.96 -2.96 -7.13
N ALA A 91 2.92 -2.58 -6.27
CA ALA A 91 4.16 -3.34 -6.11
C ALA A 91 3.92 -4.77 -5.60
N LEU A 92 2.75 -5.04 -5.01
CA LEU A 92 2.27 -6.36 -4.61
C LEU A 92 0.89 -6.67 -5.24
N ALA A 93 0.74 -6.41 -6.54
CA ALA A 93 -0.54 -6.45 -7.25
C ALA A 93 -1.38 -7.72 -7.02
N ALA A 94 -0.75 -8.90 -6.92
CA ALA A 94 -1.42 -10.19 -6.73
C ALA A 94 -2.15 -10.33 -5.38
N VAL A 95 -1.75 -9.55 -4.38
CA VAL A 95 -2.29 -9.60 -3.01
C VAL A 95 -2.71 -8.22 -2.50
N GLN A 96 -2.90 -7.25 -3.39
CA GLN A 96 -3.30 -5.90 -3.01
C GLN A 96 -4.68 -5.90 -2.33
N PRO A 97 -4.93 -5.03 -1.34
CA PRO A 97 -6.26 -4.90 -0.73
C PRO A 97 -7.32 -4.53 -1.77
N ASP A 98 -8.43 -5.26 -1.76
CA ASP A 98 -9.58 -4.99 -2.61
C ASP A 98 -10.78 -4.48 -1.77
N PRO A 99 -11.09 -3.17 -1.80
CA PRO A 99 -12.24 -2.61 -1.08
C PRO A 99 -13.61 -3.02 -1.64
N ASP A 100 -13.67 -3.66 -2.81
CA ASP A 100 -14.92 -4.15 -3.40
C ASP A 100 -15.27 -5.57 -2.95
N ARG A 101 -14.29 -6.33 -2.41
CA ARG A 101 -14.49 -7.70 -1.90
C ARG A 101 -15.38 -7.78 -0.66
N PHE A 102 -15.34 -6.76 0.19
CA PHE A 102 -16.20 -6.65 1.37
C PHE A 102 -16.41 -5.16 1.67
N ARG A 103 -17.66 -4.71 1.73
CA ARG A 103 -17.99 -3.30 2.01
C ARG A 103 -18.60 -3.19 3.39
N ASP A 104 -17.82 -2.67 4.33
CA ASP A 104 -18.25 -2.42 5.70
C ASP A 104 -17.69 -1.07 6.16
N GLN A 105 -18.58 -0.09 6.28
CA GLN A 105 -18.25 1.30 6.60
C GLN A 105 -17.70 1.48 8.02
N LEU A 106 -17.98 0.53 8.92
CA LEU A 106 -17.51 0.57 10.31
C LEU A 106 -16.21 -0.23 10.50
N SER A 107 -15.72 -0.90 9.44
CA SER A 107 -14.51 -1.73 9.51
C SER A 107 -13.23 -0.94 9.25
N ALA A 108 -12.32 -0.98 10.22
CA ALA A 108 -10.96 -0.46 10.05
C ALA A 108 -10.18 -1.18 8.93
N ARG A 109 -10.47 -2.47 8.68
CA ARG A 109 -9.84 -3.23 7.57
C ARG A 109 -10.35 -2.75 6.21
N TRP A 110 -11.65 -2.44 6.12
CA TRP A 110 -12.19 -1.85 4.91
C TRP A 110 -11.66 -0.45 4.68
N LEU A 111 -11.56 0.38 5.73
CA LEU A 111 -10.93 1.70 5.67
C LEU A 111 -9.48 1.60 5.14
N LEU A 112 -8.71 0.62 5.61
CA LEU A 112 -7.36 0.36 5.10
C LEU A 112 -7.36 -0.01 3.62
N ALA A 113 -8.29 -0.85 3.16
CA ALA A 113 -8.42 -1.21 1.74
C ALA A 113 -8.81 -0.01 0.86
N VAL A 114 -9.68 0.87 1.36
CA VAL A 114 -10.05 2.14 0.69
C VAL A 114 -8.84 3.07 0.62
N GLY A 115 -8.08 3.22 1.70
CA GLY A 115 -6.85 4.01 1.74
C GLY A 115 -5.77 3.46 0.78
N ALA A 116 -5.59 2.14 0.73
CA ALA A 116 -4.69 1.49 -0.22
C ALA A 116 -5.07 1.81 -1.68
N ARG A 117 -6.37 1.72 -2.01
CA ARG A 117 -6.88 2.15 -3.33
C ARG A 117 -6.60 3.63 -3.60
N LEU A 118 -6.78 4.51 -2.62
CA LEU A 118 -6.48 5.94 -2.77
C LEU A 118 -5.00 6.16 -3.12
N VAL A 119 -4.08 5.53 -2.39
CA VAL A 119 -2.63 5.61 -2.66
C VAL A 119 -2.30 5.10 -4.07
N ARG A 120 -2.88 3.95 -4.46
CA ARG A 120 -2.70 3.39 -5.80
C ARG A 120 -3.19 4.34 -6.89
N ASP A 121 -4.44 4.78 -6.80
CA ASP A 121 -5.11 5.55 -7.85
C ASP A 121 -4.44 6.93 -8.00
N VAL A 122 -4.15 7.62 -6.90
CA VAL A 122 -3.44 8.92 -6.92
C VAL A 122 -2.00 8.75 -7.42
N GLY A 123 -1.31 7.68 -7.03
CA GLY A 123 0.03 7.37 -7.53
C GLY A 123 0.06 7.23 -9.06
N ALA A 124 -0.82 6.39 -9.61
CA ALA A 124 -0.92 6.19 -11.05
C ALA A 124 -1.29 7.49 -11.79
N LEU A 125 -2.19 8.31 -11.21
CA LEU A 125 -2.57 9.60 -11.77
C LEU A 125 -1.41 10.61 -11.77
N ILE A 126 -0.60 10.68 -10.72
CA ILE A 126 0.59 11.54 -10.66
C ILE A 126 1.63 11.10 -11.68
N THR A 127 1.91 9.79 -11.76
CA THR A 127 2.82 9.21 -12.75
C THR A 127 2.36 9.57 -14.17
N GLY A 128 1.08 9.35 -14.48
CA GLY A 128 0.50 9.66 -15.78
C GLY A 128 0.49 11.16 -16.11
N ALA A 129 0.12 12.01 -15.15
CA ALA A 129 0.09 13.47 -15.32
C ALA A 129 1.50 14.04 -15.56
N THR A 130 2.51 13.56 -14.82
CA THR A 130 3.91 13.92 -15.00
C THR A 130 4.39 13.55 -16.41
N LYS A 131 4.14 12.31 -16.86
CA LYS A 131 4.50 11.85 -18.21
C LYS A 131 3.81 12.67 -19.30
N ALA A 132 2.55 13.05 -19.08
CA ALA A 132 1.79 13.89 -20.00
C ALA A 132 2.11 15.40 -19.91
N ARG A 133 2.95 15.82 -18.95
CA ARG A 133 3.20 17.23 -18.60
C ARG A 133 1.91 18.02 -18.37
N LYS A 134 0.94 17.39 -17.70
CA LYS A 134 -0.35 17.99 -17.33
C LYS A 134 -0.46 18.14 -15.82
N ARG A 135 -1.24 19.12 -15.39
CA ARG A 135 -1.61 19.25 -13.97
C ARG A 135 -2.68 18.22 -13.64
N LEU A 136 -2.57 17.61 -12.47
CA LEU A 136 -3.60 16.76 -11.91
C LEU A 136 -4.52 17.61 -11.02
N ALA A 137 -5.82 17.62 -11.31
CA ALA A 137 -6.81 18.30 -10.50
C ALA A 137 -7.17 17.40 -9.32
N THR A 138 -6.69 17.75 -8.13
CA THR A 138 -6.95 17.04 -6.88
C THR A 138 -7.38 18.01 -5.80
N TYR A 139 -8.13 17.51 -4.83
CA TYR A 139 -8.51 18.22 -3.62
C TYR A 139 -8.25 17.32 -2.42
N ALA A 140 -7.77 17.91 -1.33
CA ALA A 140 -7.58 17.23 -0.06
C ALA A 140 -8.10 18.14 1.07
N LEU A 141 -8.74 17.53 2.05
CA LEU A 141 -9.18 18.15 3.29
C LEU A 141 -8.57 17.34 4.43
N ASP A 142 -7.92 18.02 5.36
CA ASP A 142 -7.35 17.43 6.57
C ASP A 142 -7.83 18.25 7.78
N GLY A 143 -8.17 17.56 8.86
CA GLY A 143 -8.74 18.18 10.05
C GLY A 143 -8.97 17.17 11.18
N GLU A 144 -8.70 17.61 12.40
CA GLU A 144 -8.95 16.84 13.62
C GLU A 144 -10.21 17.35 14.32
N VAL A 145 -11.03 16.42 14.81
CA VAL A 145 -12.25 16.73 15.57
C VAL A 145 -12.26 15.87 16.83
N THR A 146 -12.49 16.51 17.98
CA THR A 146 -12.69 15.84 19.25
C THR A 146 -14.17 15.75 19.56
N PHE A 147 -14.70 14.55 19.71
CA PHE A 147 -16.10 14.32 20.10
C PHE A 147 -16.22 14.22 21.62
N ALA A 148 -17.25 14.83 22.19
CA ALA A 148 -17.54 14.71 23.62
C ALA A 148 -18.01 13.29 24.00
N SER A 149 -18.72 12.61 23.10
CA SER A 149 -19.20 11.25 23.31
C SER A 149 -19.20 10.40 22.03
N ALA A 150 -19.40 9.08 22.20
CA ALA A 150 -19.60 8.17 21.07
C ALA A 150 -20.90 8.45 20.29
N ALA A 151 -21.92 8.99 20.97
CA ALA A 151 -23.18 9.40 20.34
C ALA A 151 -22.97 10.63 19.43
N ASP A 152 -22.23 11.63 19.90
CA ASP A 152 -21.90 12.82 19.07
C ASP A 152 -21.08 12.42 17.85
N ARG A 153 -20.16 11.46 18.01
CA ARG A 153 -19.42 10.90 16.88
C ARG A 153 -20.34 10.20 15.88
N ALA A 154 -21.31 9.41 16.34
CA ALA A 154 -22.24 8.73 15.45
C ALA A 154 -23.13 9.73 14.68
N ALA A 155 -23.67 10.74 15.38
CA ALA A 155 -24.44 11.82 14.76
C ALA A 155 -23.63 12.59 13.72
N PHE A 156 -22.37 12.93 14.02
CA PHE A 156 -21.47 13.57 13.06
C PHE A 156 -21.26 12.73 11.79
N ILE A 157 -21.06 11.41 11.93
CA ILE A 157 -20.87 10.52 10.76
C ILE A 157 -22.14 10.47 9.90
N GLU A 158 -23.31 10.46 10.52
CA GLU A 158 -24.60 10.50 9.83
C GLU A 158 -24.76 11.82 9.04
N GLU A 159 -24.58 12.96 9.68
CA GLU A 159 -24.68 14.28 9.05
C GLU A 159 -23.64 14.46 7.93
N LEU A 160 -22.41 14.02 8.14
CA LEU A 160 -21.35 14.04 7.13
C LEU A 160 -21.74 13.22 5.90
N THR A 161 -22.28 12.02 6.10
CA THR A 161 -22.73 11.14 5.02
C THR A 161 -23.88 11.77 4.24
N GLN A 162 -24.87 12.35 4.94
CA GLN A 162 -25.99 13.03 4.32
C GLN A 162 -25.54 14.27 3.53
N GLY A 163 -24.68 15.10 4.12
CA GLY A 163 -24.16 16.33 3.51
C GLY A 163 -23.33 16.06 2.26
N VAL A 164 -22.36 15.14 2.34
CA VAL A 164 -21.56 14.73 1.18
C VAL A 164 -22.45 14.08 0.11
N GLY A 165 -23.38 13.22 0.50
CA GLY A 165 -24.33 12.60 -0.41
C GLY A 165 -25.23 13.61 -1.14
N ALA A 166 -25.65 14.67 -0.44
CA ALA A 166 -26.43 15.76 -1.04
C ALA A 166 -25.60 16.55 -2.07
N LEU A 167 -24.33 16.84 -1.78
CA LEU A 167 -23.42 17.47 -2.73
C LEU A 167 -23.20 16.59 -3.96
N ILE A 168 -22.96 15.29 -3.78
CA ILE A 168 -22.79 14.35 -4.90
C ILE A 168 -24.03 14.38 -5.80
N ARG A 169 -25.24 14.21 -5.24
CA ARG A 169 -26.48 14.25 -6.04
C ARG A 169 -26.68 15.58 -6.77
N LYS A 170 -26.28 16.70 -6.16
CA LYS A 170 -26.41 18.04 -6.75
C LYS A 170 -25.47 18.26 -7.94
N TYR A 171 -24.25 17.73 -7.89
CA TYR A 171 -23.20 18.03 -8.89
C TYR A 171 -22.88 16.86 -9.84
N HIS A 172 -23.33 15.64 -9.53
CA HIS A 172 -23.12 14.50 -10.39
C HIS A 172 -23.94 14.64 -11.68
N ASP A 173 -23.24 14.71 -12.81
CA ASP A 173 -23.82 14.62 -14.14
C ASP A 173 -23.20 13.41 -14.85
N GLY A 174 -23.95 12.30 -14.91
CA GLY A 174 -23.50 11.07 -15.55
C GLY A 174 -23.48 11.12 -17.09
N ASN A 175 -24.01 12.18 -17.70
CA ASN A 175 -24.14 12.32 -19.16
C ASN A 175 -23.29 13.46 -19.73
N ALA A 176 -22.48 14.14 -18.90
CA ALA A 176 -21.66 15.27 -19.33
C ALA A 176 -20.62 14.83 -20.36
N GLU A 177 -20.72 15.36 -21.59
CA GLU A 177 -19.74 15.11 -22.64
C GLU A 177 -18.37 15.71 -22.23
N GLY A 178 -17.34 14.86 -22.15
CA GLY A 178 -16.02 15.25 -21.66
C GLY A 178 -15.89 15.32 -20.13
N GLY A 179 -16.94 14.95 -19.39
CA GLY A 179 -16.89 14.76 -17.94
C GLY A 179 -15.84 13.72 -17.54
N ARG A 180 -15.22 13.93 -16.38
CA ARG A 180 -14.26 12.97 -15.80
C ARG A 180 -14.78 12.47 -14.48
N ASP A 181 -14.74 11.16 -14.29
CA ASP A 181 -15.08 10.55 -13.02
C ASP A 181 -14.08 10.98 -11.95
N HIS A 182 -14.61 11.43 -10.82
CA HIS A 182 -13.84 11.73 -9.63
C HIS A 182 -14.29 10.78 -8.52
N ARG A 183 -13.31 10.16 -7.86
CA ARG A 183 -13.57 9.33 -6.68
C ARG A 183 -13.51 10.21 -5.44
N ILE A 184 -14.53 10.12 -4.60
CA ILE A 184 -14.58 10.79 -3.31
C ILE A 184 -14.32 9.74 -2.22
N VAL A 185 -13.38 10.04 -1.33
CA VAL A 185 -13.07 9.23 -0.14
C VAL A 185 -13.13 10.15 1.07
N VAL A 186 -13.89 9.75 2.07
CA VAL A 186 -13.98 10.42 3.36
C VAL A 186 -13.69 9.37 4.44
N ALA A 187 -12.81 9.70 5.36
CA ALA A 187 -12.31 8.79 6.38
C ALA A 187 -12.32 9.50 7.74
N VAL A 188 -12.77 8.80 8.78
CA VAL A 188 -12.67 9.27 10.17
C VAL A 188 -12.10 8.14 10.99
N HIS A 189 -10.90 8.35 11.55
CA HIS A 189 -10.23 7.39 12.42
C HIS A 189 -9.82 8.07 13.73
N PRO A 190 -9.67 7.33 14.83
CA PRO A 190 -9.00 7.85 16.01
C PRO A 190 -7.57 8.29 15.66
N THR A 191 -7.10 9.39 16.23
CA THR A 191 -5.69 9.76 16.13
C THR A 191 -4.83 8.79 16.95
N LEU A 192 -3.60 8.57 16.51
CA LEU A 192 -2.64 7.82 17.32
C LEU A 192 -2.22 8.69 18.50
N LYS A 193 -2.13 8.08 19.69
CA LYS A 193 -1.51 8.74 20.84
C LYS A 193 -0.05 9.06 20.50
N PRO A 194 0.50 10.21 20.93
CA PRO A 194 1.89 10.59 20.64
C PRO A 194 2.91 9.51 21.01
N GLU A 195 2.69 8.81 22.13
CA GLU A 195 3.52 7.68 22.59
C GLU A 195 3.54 6.51 21.60
N ALA A 196 2.40 6.22 20.96
CA ALA A 196 2.30 5.17 19.96
C ALA A 196 3.03 5.54 18.67
N VAL A 197 2.97 6.82 18.27
CA VAL A 197 3.74 7.36 17.13
C VAL A 197 5.24 7.24 17.41
N ALA A 198 5.70 7.72 18.56
CA ALA A 198 7.11 7.66 18.95
C ALA A 198 7.65 6.22 19.00
N LYS A 199 6.82 5.27 19.47
CA LYS A 199 7.19 3.85 19.49
C LYS A 199 7.34 3.26 18.08
N LEU A 200 6.46 3.61 17.15
CA LEU A 200 6.56 3.18 15.75
C LEU A 200 7.84 3.72 15.10
N GLU A 201 8.14 5.01 15.29
CA GLU A 201 9.36 5.63 14.77
C GLU A 201 10.63 5.01 15.36
N ALA A 202 10.63 4.71 16.66
CA ALA A 202 11.76 4.05 17.31
C ALA A 202 12.03 2.64 16.77
N THR A 203 11.00 1.86 16.45
CA THR A 203 11.17 0.51 15.86
C THR A 203 11.76 0.52 14.45
N VAL A 204 11.54 1.59 13.68
CA VAL A 204 12.11 1.75 12.33
C VAL A 204 13.57 2.20 12.40
N ASN A 205 13.93 2.97 13.43
CA ASN A 205 15.26 3.55 13.61
C ASN A 205 16.23 2.68 14.44
N SER A 206 15.75 1.65 15.14
CA SER A 206 16.61 0.70 15.85
C SER A 206 17.27 -0.25 14.85
N ASP A 207 18.54 0.00 14.55
CA ASP A 207 19.39 -0.70 13.59
C ASP A 207 19.10 -2.21 13.41
N ALA A 208 18.80 -2.58 12.17
CA ALA A 208 19.08 -3.90 11.62
C ALA A 208 20.60 -4.15 11.66
N LYS A 209 21.10 -4.67 12.78
CA LYS A 209 22.39 -5.37 12.82
C LYS A 209 22.16 -6.75 12.19
N PRO A 210 22.77 -7.10 11.04
CA PRO A 210 22.74 -8.47 10.56
C PRO A 210 23.86 -9.21 11.29
N GLU A 211 23.59 -9.66 12.50
CA GLU A 211 24.47 -10.61 13.19
C GLU A 211 23.68 -11.84 13.59
N GLY A 212 24.07 -12.98 13.02
CA GLY A 212 23.52 -14.28 13.32
C GLY A 212 23.37 -15.13 12.08
N THR A 213 24.49 -15.61 11.53
CA THR A 213 24.50 -16.92 10.87
C THR A 213 23.88 -17.91 11.84
N VAL A 214 22.60 -18.23 11.64
CA VAL A 214 21.97 -19.36 12.31
C VAL A 214 22.45 -20.59 11.56
N THR A 215 23.59 -21.13 11.98
CA THR A 215 23.94 -22.52 11.69
C THR A 215 22.88 -23.36 12.40
N PRO A 216 22.07 -24.18 11.71
CA PRO A 216 21.21 -25.12 12.42
C PRO A 216 22.11 -26.17 13.05
N GLU A 217 22.28 -26.10 14.36
CA GLU A 217 22.87 -27.17 15.17
C GLU A 217 21.86 -28.33 15.20
N VAL A 218 22.00 -29.25 14.24
CA VAL A 218 21.32 -30.54 14.27
C VAL A 218 22.00 -31.40 15.32
N THR A 219 21.47 -31.41 16.54
CA THR A 219 21.81 -32.42 17.55
C THR A 219 21.04 -33.71 17.22
N ALA A 220 21.50 -34.43 16.21
CA ALA A 220 21.07 -35.81 15.97
C ALA A 220 22.01 -36.75 16.76
N LYS A 221 21.47 -37.36 17.82
CA LYS A 221 22.07 -38.51 18.52
C LYS A 221 22.09 -39.70 17.53
N PRO A 222 23.23 -40.38 17.29
CA PRO A 222 23.23 -41.57 16.48
C PRO A 222 22.97 -42.78 17.38
N GLU A 223 21.86 -43.47 17.18
CA GLU A 223 21.80 -44.91 17.46
C GLU A 223 21.41 -45.61 16.16
N ALA A 224 22.43 -46.23 15.56
CA ALA A 224 22.28 -47.15 14.46
C ALA A 224 21.75 -48.47 14.99
N THR A 225 20.74 -49.03 14.33
CA THR A 225 20.65 -50.47 14.16
C THR A 225 20.27 -50.76 12.73
N VAL A 226 21.21 -51.38 12.04
CA VAL A 226 21.11 -51.93 10.70
C VAL A 226 20.15 -53.11 10.75
N ASN A 227 19.23 -53.20 9.79
CA ASN A 227 19.08 -54.43 9.03
C ASN A 227 18.51 -54.13 7.63
N SER A 228 19.30 -54.58 6.67
CA SER A 228 19.05 -54.71 5.25
C SER A 228 17.99 -55.75 4.97
N ASP A 229 17.08 -55.50 4.02
CA ASP A 229 16.87 -56.42 2.89
C ASP A 229 15.92 -55.84 1.81
N ALA A 230 16.31 -56.13 0.56
CA ALA A 230 15.55 -56.20 -0.69
C ALA A 230 14.98 -54.93 -1.37
N LYS A 231 15.29 -54.83 -2.67
CA LYS A 231 14.72 -54.00 -3.75
C LYS A 231 14.14 -54.98 -4.80
N PRO A 232 13.43 -54.57 -5.88
CA PRO A 232 12.35 -53.59 -6.10
C PRO A 232 11.02 -54.30 -6.50
N GLU A 233 9.96 -53.54 -6.76
CA GLU A 233 9.03 -53.64 -7.92
C GLU A 233 7.57 -53.36 -7.52
N GLY A 234 6.85 -52.59 -8.35
CA GLY A 234 5.40 -52.42 -8.22
C GLY A 234 4.88 -51.03 -8.58
N THR A 235 4.84 -50.72 -9.87
CA THR A 235 3.94 -49.73 -10.49
C THR A 235 2.49 -50.01 -10.07
N VAL A 236 1.71 -49.03 -9.60
CA VAL A 236 0.28 -48.75 -9.97
C VAL A 236 -0.16 -47.41 -9.32
N THR A 237 -0.67 -46.48 -10.12
CA THR A 237 -1.77 -45.55 -9.77
C THR A 237 -2.96 -45.93 -10.69
N PRO A 238 -4.21 -45.47 -10.48
CA PRO A 238 -4.83 -44.78 -9.35
C PRO A 238 -6.20 -45.42 -8.94
N GLU A 239 -6.80 -45.03 -7.80
CA GLU A 239 -8.26 -45.18 -7.65
C GLU A 239 -8.88 -44.01 -6.87
N VAL A 240 -9.86 -43.40 -7.53
CA VAL A 240 -10.78 -42.38 -7.03
C VAL A 240 -11.90 -43.09 -6.31
N THR A 241 -12.25 -42.65 -5.09
CA THR A 241 -13.56 -42.96 -4.53
C THR A 241 -14.12 -41.74 -3.81
N ALA A 242 -15.00 -41.04 -4.52
CA ALA A 242 -15.98 -40.16 -3.92
C ALA A 242 -17.14 -41.02 -3.40
N LYS A 243 -17.71 -40.68 -2.24
CA LYS A 243 -19.16 -40.74 -2.04
C LYS A 243 -19.63 -39.65 -1.05
N PRO A 244 -20.89 -39.20 -1.20
CA PRO A 244 -21.44 -37.95 -0.65
C PRO A 244 -22.26 -38.20 0.62
N GLU A 245 -22.65 -37.14 1.34
CA GLU A 245 -23.99 -37.10 1.96
C GLU A 245 -24.41 -35.66 2.34
N VAL A 246 -25.66 -35.36 1.98
CA VAL A 246 -26.43 -34.14 2.26
C VAL A 246 -27.31 -34.43 3.47
N SER A 247 -27.53 -33.45 4.33
CA SER A 247 -28.79 -33.34 5.10
C SER A 247 -29.13 -31.88 5.36
N VAL A 248 -30.35 -31.54 4.97
CA VAL A 248 -31.04 -30.25 5.09
C VAL A 248 -31.98 -30.35 6.28
N GLU A 249 -32.12 -29.28 7.06
CA GLU A 249 -33.33 -29.06 7.85
C GLU A 249 -33.81 -27.61 7.67
N ALA A 250 -35.10 -27.49 7.35
CA ALA A 250 -35.83 -26.27 7.10
C ALA A 250 -36.71 -25.93 8.30
N GLY A 251 -36.92 -24.64 8.56
CA GLY A 251 -37.93 -24.14 9.49
C GLY A 251 -38.45 -22.79 9.00
N ALA A 252 -39.64 -22.81 8.40
CA ALA A 252 -40.39 -21.64 7.93
C ALA A 252 -41.38 -21.16 9.00
N ALA A 253 -41.65 -19.85 9.03
CA ALA A 253 -42.93 -19.29 9.47
C ALA A 253 -43.16 -17.97 8.73
N GLU A 254 -44.35 -17.84 8.15
CA GLU A 254 -44.76 -16.84 7.16
C GLU A 254 -45.90 -15.97 7.73
N THR A 255 -45.87 -14.65 7.45
CA THR A 255 -47.00 -13.69 7.18
C THR A 255 -48.00 -13.28 8.29
N PRO A 256 -48.86 -12.21 8.12
CA PRO A 256 -49.04 -11.30 6.96
C PRO A 256 -49.19 -9.76 7.22
N GLU A 257 -49.01 -8.99 6.13
CA GLU A 257 -49.90 -7.94 5.53
C GLU A 257 -50.44 -6.71 6.32
N ALA A 258 -50.18 -5.49 5.78
CA ALA A 258 -51.19 -4.44 5.58
C ALA A 258 -50.68 -3.31 4.66
N ALA A 259 -51.45 -3.04 3.59
CA ALA A 259 -51.27 -1.99 2.60
C ALA A 259 -52.08 -0.72 2.94
N LEU A 260 -51.61 0.45 2.52
CA LEU A 260 -52.42 1.66 2.25
C LEU A 260 -51.60 2.60 1.32
N ALA A 261 -51.86 2.61 0.02
CA ALA A 261 -52.86 3.44 -0.70
C ALA A 261 -52.27 4.76 -1.20
N VAL A 262 -51.98 4.79 -2.50
CA VAL A 262 -51.62 5.96 -3.31
C VAL A 262 -52.93 6.56 -3.82
N ASP A 263 -53.19 7.83 -3.51
CA ASP A 263 -54.23 8.63 -4.16
C ASP A 263 -53.56 9.55 -5.19
N SER A 264 -54.03 9.49 -6.42
CA SER A 264 -53.61 10.34 -7.53
C SER A 264 -54.75 10.40 -8.55
N THR A 265 -55.58 11.43 -8.43
CA THR A 265 -56.46 11.90 -9.50
C THR A 265 -56.24 13.39 -9.69
N PRO A 266 -55.87 13.88 -10.89
CA PRO A 266 -55.93 15.30 -11.23
C PRO A 266 -57.28 15.63 -11.90
N PRO A 267 -57.83 16.84 -11.74
CA PRO A 267 -58.83 17.34 -12.67
C PRO A 267 -58.16 18.12 -13.80
N GLY A 268 -58.56 17.81 -15.03
CA GLY A 268 -58.35 18.67 -16.19
C GLY A 268 -59.39 19.78 -16.28
N GLN A 269 -58.95 20.91 -16.84
CA GLN A 269 -59.64 21.86 -17.74
C GLN A 269 -61.17 21.92 -17.70
N ASP A 270 -61.71 23.01 -17.16
CA ASP A 270 -62.20 24.19 -17.92
C ASP A 270 -62.23 25.43 -17.01
#